data_AF-A0A506QN49-F1
#
_entry.id   AF-A0A506QN49-F1
#
_cell.length_a   1.000
_cell.length_b   1.000
_cell.length_c   1.000
_cell.angle_alpha   90.00
_cell.angle_beta   90.00
_cell.angle_gamma   90.00
#
_symmetry.space_group_name_H-M   'P 1'
#
loop_
_entity.id
_entity.type
_entity.pdbx_description
1 polymer ?
#
loop_
_entity_poly.entity_id
_entity_poly.type
_entity_poly.pdbx_seq_one_letter_code
_entity_poly.pdbx_strand_id
1 'polypeptide(L)'
;MTSFPVIYSRIHMRQESEVGTDRPDNMDSIQSVIGHAVSSLLKSGEEVGVQEILAFLKQQEARSVDGRKKLYGRAISVVADDTDR
;
A
#
# COMPACT_ATOMS: atom_id res chain seq x y z
N MET A 1 53.36 -12.62 15.53
CA MET A 1 52.81 -12.86 14.18
C MET A 1 51.39 -13.39 14.38
N THR A 2 50.40 -12.49 14.38
CA THR A 2 49.32 -12.40 13.34
C THR A 2 48.46 -13.68 13.31
N SER A 3 47.17 -13.72 13.64
CA SER A 3 46.09 -12.79 13.32
C SER A 3 44.88 -12.98 14.25
N PHE A 4 44.15 -11.89 14.47
CA PHE A 4 42.84 -11.79 15.11
C PHE A 4 41.72 -11.82 14.02
N PRO A 5 40.43 -11.83 14.38
CA PRO A 5 39.48 -12.94 14.27
C PRO A 5 38.37 -12.65 13.22
N VAL A 6 37.41 -13.55 13.00
CA VAL A 6 35.98 -13.15 12.86
C VAL A 6 35.07 -14.37 13.11
N ILE A 7 34.50 -14.50 14.31
CA ILE A 7 33.32 -15.33 14.54
C ILE A 7 32.16 -14.35 14.64
N TYR A 8 31.43 -14.17 13.54
CA TYR A 8 30.23 -13.32 13.56
C TYR A 8 29.17 -13.99 14.43
N SER A 9 28.98 -13.38 15.59
CA SER A 9 27.87 -13.59 16.49
C SER A 9 26.55 -13.26 15.80
N ARG A 10 25.58 -14.17 15.98
CA ARG A 10 24.21 -13.86 16.40
C ARG A 10 23.54 -12.76 15.57
N ILE A 11 22.95 -13.18 14.47
CA ILE A 11 21.86 -12.44 13.81
C ILE A 11 20.64 -12.55 14.73
N HIS A 12 20.53 -11.68 15.74
CA HIS A 12 19.21 -11.30 16.20
C HIS A 12 18.60 -10.53 15.04
N MET A 13 17.62 -11.16 14.39
CA MET A 13 16.68 -10.51 13.48
C MET A 13 15.97 -9.41 14.29
N ARG A 14 16.61 -8.26 14.42
CA ARG A 14 15.95 -7.01 14.77
C ARG A 14 15.19 -6.62 13.54
N GLN A 15 13.95 -7.12 13.48
CA GLN A 15 12.91 -6.49 12.68
C GLN A 15 12.60 -5.18 13.40
N GLU A 16 13.50 -4.22 13.23
CA GLU A 16 13.16 -2.80 13.31
C GLU A 16 12.25 -2.59 12.09
N SER A 17 10.98 -3.01 12.23
CA SER A 17 9.91 -2.36 11.50
C SER A 17 9.95 -0.94 12.03
N GLU A 18 10.73 -0.12 11.32
CA GLU A 18 10.65 1.32 11.39
C GLU A 18 9.16 1.63 11.48
N VAL A 19 8.78 2.16 12.64
CA VAL A 19 7.51 2.83 12.86
C VAL A 19 7.56 4.04 11.93
N GLY A 20 7.38 3.77 10.64
CA GLY A 20 7.10 4.75 9.62
C GLY A 20 5.80 5.35 10.08
N THR A 21 5.91 6.60 10.55
CA THR A 21 4.82 7.38 11.09
C THR A 21 3.58 7.09 10.28
N ASP A 22 2.61 6.41 10.92
CA ASP A 22 1.33 5.94 10.41
C ASP A 22 0.48 7.16 10.03
N ARG A 23 0.94 7.87 9.00
CA ARG A 23 0.18 8.83 8.26
C ARG A 23 -0.63 7.96 7.31
N PRO A 24 -1.95 7.84 7.53
CA PRO A 24 -2.81 7.05 6.65
C PRO A 24 -2.86 7.63 5.21
N ASP A 25 -2.11 8.68 4.90
CA ASP A 25 -2.01 9.31 3.59
C ASP A 25 -0.62 9.21 2.94
N ASN A 26 0.29 8.35 3.44
CA ASN A 26 1.57 8.11 2.79
C ASN A 26 1.41 7.32 1.47
N MET A 27 2.37 7.46 0.55
CA MET A 27 2.28 6.84 -0.79
C MET A 27 2.22 5.31 -0.72
N ASP A 28 2.94 4.70 0.22
CA ASP A 28 2.90 3.24 0.44
C ASP A 28 1.50 2.76 0.84
N SER A 29 0.79 3.51 1.68
CA SER A 29 -0.58 3.22 2.10
C SER A 29 -1.56 3.40 0.94
N ILE A 30 -1.34 4.42 0.10
CA ILE A 30 -2.12 4.64 -1.12
C ILE A 30 -1.92 3.48 -2.10
N GLN A 31 -0.67 3.10 -2.36
CA GLN A 31 -0.34 1.97 -3.23
C GLN A 31 -0.86 0.64 -2.66
N SER A 32 -0.84 0.48 -1.34
CA SER A 32 -1.39 -0.69 -0.67
C SER A 32 -2.90 -0.84 -0.89
N VAL A 33 -3.69 0.23 -0.76
CA VAL A 33 -5.14 0.14 -1.03
C VAL A 33 -5.47 -0.06 -2.50
N ILE A 34 -4.67 0.52 -3.41
CA ILE A 34 -4.81 0.28 -4.86
C ILE A 34 -4.50 -1.19 -5.15
N GLY A 35 -3.39 -1.72 -4.63
CA GLY A 35 -3.00 -3.12 -4.79
C GLY A 35 -4.01 -4.09 -4.18
N HIS A 36 -4.63 -3.72 -3.06
CA HIS A 36 -5.75 -4.47 -2.48
C HIS A 36 -6.96 -4.47 -3.41
N ALA A 37 -7.35 -3.31 -3.97
CA ALA A 37 -8.46 -3.22 -4.93
C ALA A 37 -8.21 -4.10 -6.16
N VAL A 38 -7.03 -4.00 -6.76
CA VAL A 38 -6.61 -4.83 -7.91
C VAL A 38 -6.65 -6.31 -7.56
N SER A 39 -6.09 -6.70 -6.41
CA SER A 39 -6.09 -8.09 -5.96
C SER A 39 -7.51 -8.61 -5.69
N SER A 40 -8.41 -7.76 -5.19
CA SER A 40 -9.82 -8.11 -5.00
C SER A 40 -10.53 -8.35 -6.33
N LEU A 41 -10.30 -7.50 -7.34
CA LEU A 41 -10.87 -7.64 -8.68
C LEU A 41 -10.34 -8.91 -9.38
N LEU A 42 -9.04 -9.17 -9.29
CA LEU A 42 -8.45 -10.41 -9.82
C LEU A 42 -9.07 -11.66 -9.17
N LYS A 43 -9.34 -11.62 -7.87
CA LYS A 43 -9.96 -12.73 -7.14
C LYS A 43 -11.43 -12.91 -7.47
N SER A 44 -12.17 -11.85 -7.82
CA SER A 44 -13.56 -11.95 -8.28
C SER A 44 -13.66 -12.44 -9.72
N GLY A 45 -12.55 -12.51 -10.45
CA GLY A 45 -12.53 -12.84 -11.88
C GLY A 45 -13.07 -11.69 -12.74
N GLU A 46 -13.11 -10.48 -12.18
CA GLU A 46 -13.54 -9.28 -12.86
C GLU A 46 -12.36 -8.67 -13.63
N GLU A 47 -12.66 -7.97 -14.72
CA GLU A 47 -11.61 -7.31 -15.49
C GLU A 47 -10.97 -6.21 -14.64
N VAL A 48 -9.64 -6.22 -14.57
CA VAL A 48 -8.90 -5.18 -13.85
C VAL A 48 -8.67 -4.02 -14.80
N GLY A 49 -9.64 -3.10 -14.85
CA GLY A 49 -9.51 -1.83 -15.50
C GLY A 49 -9.47 -0.67 -14.51
N VAL A 50 -9.06 0.49 -15.00
CA VAL A 50 -9.02 1.73 -14.22
C VAL A 50 -10.42 2.06 -13.67
N GLN A 51 -11.47 1.87 -14.48
CA GLN A 51 -12.84 2.19 -14.07
C GLN A 51 -13.32 1.30 -12.92
N GLU A 52 -12.96 0.02 -12.94
CA GLU A 52 -13.30 -0.98 -11.93
C GLU A 52 -12.53 -0.71 -10.62
N ILE A 53 -11.24 -0.36 -10.72
CA ILE A 53 -10.44 0.07 -9.58
C ILE A 53 -11.04 1.34 -8.96
N LEU A 54 -11.40 2.34 -9.77
CA LEU A 54 -12.04 3.57 -9.30
C LEU A 54 -13.39 3.30 -8.64
N ALA A 55 -14.21 2.42 -9.22
CA ALA A 55 -15.49 2.02 -8.64
C ALA A 55 -15.31 1.33 -7.28
N PHE A 56 -14.34 0.42 -7.17
CA PHE A 56 -13.99 -0.25 -5.93
C PHE A 56 -13.53 0.76 -4.86
N LEU A 57 -12.62 1.66 -5.21
CA LEU A 57 -12.10 2.68 -4.29
C LEU A 57 -13.19 3.64 -3.81
N LYS A 58 -14.10 4.09 -4.70
CA LYS A 58 -15.27 4.92 -4.34
C LYS A 58 -16.23 4.18 -3.41
N GLN A 59 -16.45 2.88 -3.63
CA GLN A 59 -17.28 2.07 -2.74
C GLN A 59 -16.67 1.95 -1.34
N GLN A 60 -15.36 1.75 -1.26
CA GLN A 60 -14.64 1.69 0.03
C GLN A 60 -14.57 3.05 0.72
N GLU A 61 -14.43 4.13 -0.04
CA GLU A 61 -14.50 5.51 0.46
C GLU A 61 -15.87 5.78 1.12
N ALA A 62 -16.97 5.43 0.44
CA ALA A 62 -18.33 5.62 0.95
C ALA A 62 -18.63 4.81 2.22
N ARG A 63 -17.94 3.68 2.41
CA ARG A 63 -18.06 2.80 3.59
C ARG A 63 -17.08 3.11 4.70
N SER A 64 -16.15 4.03 4.48
CA SER A 64 -15.06 4.34 5.41
C SER A 64 -15.35 5.50 6.33
N VAL A 65 -14.81 5.41 7.55
CA VAL A 65 -14.77 6.50 8.53
C VAL A 65 -13.70 7.53 8.14
N ASP A 66 -13.86 8.79 8.56
CA ASP A 66 -13.16 9.98 8.05
C ASP A 66 -11.64 9.84 7.83
N GLY A 67 -10.93 9.09 8.68
CA GLY A 67 -9.48 8.85 8.53
C GLY A 67 -9.11 8.02 7.30
N ARG A 68 -9.87 6.94 7.01
CA ARG A 68 -9.66 6.09 5.84
C ARG A 68 -10.27 6.68 4.58
N LYS A 69 -11.30 7.52 4.73
CA LYS A 69 -11.93 8.23 3.61
C LYS A 69 -10.93 9.08 2.82
N LYS A 70 -10.07 9.84 3.53
CA LYS A 70 -9.00 10.65 2.91
C LYS A 70 -7.99 9.81 2.12
N LEU A 71 -7.65 8.63 2.64
CA LEU A 71 -6.75 7.67 1.99
C LEU A 71 -7.35 7.20 0.66
N TYR A 72 -8.61 6.75 0.67
CA TYR A 72 -9.30 6.34 -0.55
C TYR A 72 -9.47 7.48 -1.56
N GLY A 73 -9.81 8.70 -1.12
CA GLY A 73 -9.89 9.87 -1.99
C GLY A 73 -8.56 10.18 -2.70
N ARG A 74 -7.42 9.96 -2.02
CA ARG A 74 -6.10 10.16 -2.62
C ARG A 74 -5.72 9.05 -3.58
N ALA A 75 -6.07 7.80 -3.27
CA ALA A 75 -5.94 6.67 -4.21
C ALA A 75 -6.77 6.88 -5.49
N ILE A 76 -8.00 7.38 -5.35
CA ILE A 76 -8.87 7.74 -6.49
C ILE A 76 -8.19 8.81 -7.36
N SER A 77 -7.61 9.84 -6.75
CA SER A 77 -6.95 10.92 -7.49
C SER A 77 -5.75 10.40 -8.28
N VAL A 78 -4.93 9.51 -7.69
CA VAL A 78 -3.77 8.91 -8.37
C VAL A 78 -4.17 8.05 -9.56
N VAL A 79 -5.19 7.20 -9.39
CA VAL A 79 -5.66 6.32 -10.48
C VAL A 79 -6.33 7.14 -11.60
N ALA A 80 -7.07 8.19 -11.25
CA ALA A 80 -7.70 9.07 -12.24
C ALA A 80 -6.67 9.90 -13.02
N ASP A 81 -5.62 10.40 -12.36
CA ASP A 81 -4.54 11.18 -13.00
C ASP A 81 -3.75 10.33 -14.01
N ASP A 82 -3.54 9.04 -13.73
CA ASP A 82 -2.88 8.10 -14.64
C ASP A 82 -3.71 7.80 -15.91
N THR A 83 -5.03 8.04 -15.88
CA THR A 83 -5.94 7.76 -17.00
C THR A 83 -5.96 8.88 -18.06
N ASP A 84 -5.56 10.10 -17.69
CA ASP A 84 -5.59 11.28 -18.57
C ASP A 84 -4.34 11.38 -19.47
N ARG A 85 -3.41 10.43 -19.39
CA ARG A 85 -2.08 10.51 -19.99
C ARG A 85 -1.87 9.65 -21.23
#